data_AF-A0A961DZ69-F1
#
_entry.id   AF-A0A961DZ69-F1
#
_cell.length_a   1.000
_cell.length_b   1.000
_cell.length_c   1.000
_cell.angle_alpha   90.00
_cell.angle_beta   90.00
_cell.angle_gamma   90.00
#
_symmetry.space_group_name_H-M   'P 1'
#
loop_
_entity.id
_entity.type
_entity.pdbx_description
1 polymer ?
#
loop_
_entity_poly.entity_id
_entity_poly.type
_entity_poly.pdbx_seq_one_letter_code
_entity_poly.pdbx_strand_id
1 'polypeptide(L)'
;AYSVLESGPLSDQYNVADPDTARSDIEGQPLTVRIGYQAPNPRLAATIAAITQACLPAGITVVDATTETTGPQTLRDGGIDVLVASTGGAVGSGSTGSSAMDAYALHTGNGNNLSGYSNPQIDGIIAALAVTTDPKEIARLLGDAAPILWTDVPTLPLYRQERTLLRSKKMFAVEPNPTKWGSGWNMDRWRLEP
;
A
#
# COMPACT_ATOMS: atom_id res chain seq x y z
N ALA A 1 -9.55 -2.39 -5.25
CA ALA A 1 -9.84 -3.78 -4.84
C ALA A 1 -8.72 -4.67 -5.37
N TYR A 2 -8.03 -5.39 -4.49
CA TYR A 2 -7.23 -6.55 -4.89
C TYR A 2 -8.07 -7.48 -5.78
N SER A 3 -7.42 -8.24 -6.64
CA SER A 3 -8.16 -9.24 -7.41
C SER A 3 -8.79 -10.26 -6.47
N VAL A 4 -9.88 -10.91 -6.88
CA VAL A 4 -10.51 -12.00 -6.11
C VAL A 4 -9.49 -13.09 -5.75
N LEU A 5 -8.45 -13.26 -6.57
CA LEU A 5 -7.37 -14.22 -6.34
C LEU A 5 -6.46 -13.85 -5.16
N GLU A 6 -6.33 -12.55 -4.89
CA GLU A 6 -5.53 -12.02 -3.78
C GLU A 6 -6.37 -11.84 -2.51
N SER A 7 -7.71 -11.87 -2.60
CA SER A 7 -8.64 -11.80 -1.47
C SER A 7 -9.32 -13.15 -1.24
N GLY A 8 -8.70 -14.02 -0.45
CA GLY A 8 -9.24 -15.34 -0.05
C GLY A 8 -9.88 -15.35 1.34
N PRO A 9 -10.28 -16.52 1.88
CA PRO A 9 -10.92 -16.65 3.20
C PRO A 9 -10.12 -16.05 4.36
N LEU A 10 -8.79 -16.09 4.27
CA LEU A 10 -7.89 -15.46 5.25
C LEU A 10 -7.92 -13.93 5.19
N SER A 11 -8.30 -13.33 4.06
CA SER A 11 -8.55 -11.89 3.97
C SER A 11 -9.89 -11.50 4.58
N ASP A 12 -10.87 -12.42 4.59
CA ASP A 12 -12.22 -12.12 5.04
C ASP A 12 -12.29 -11.79 6.54
N GLN A 13 -11.42 -12.40 7.35
CA GLN A 13 -11.32 -12.08 8.78
C GLN A 13 -10.86 -10.64 9.03
N TYR A 14 -10.19 -10.00 8.06
CA TYR A 14 -9.71 -8.62 8.16
C TYR A 14 -10.64 -7.59 7.51
N ASN A 15 -11.77 -8.01 6.94
CA ASN A 15 -12.72 -7.10 6.28
C ASN A 15 -13.51 -6.23 7.28
N VAL A 16 -13.60 -6.64 8.54
CA VAL A 16 -14.33 -5.93 9.60
C VAL A 16 -13.42 -5.77 10.80
N ALA A 17 -13.45 -4.59 11.43
CA ALA A 17 -12.68 -4.35 12.64
C ALA A 17 -13.20 -5.24 13.79
N ASP A 18 -12.28 -6.00 14.41
CA ASP A 18 -12.55 -6.83 15.57
C ASP A 18 -11.63 -6.41 16.74
N PRO A 19 -12.06 -5.43 17.55
CA PRO A 19 -11.24 -4.91 18.64
C PRO A 19 -11.10 -5.89 19.81
N ASP A 20 -11.98 -6.88 19.95
CA ASP A 20 -11.89 -7.84 21.05
C ASP A 20 -10.82 -8.90 20.76
N THR A 21 -10.78 -9.41 19.53
CA THR A 21 -9.68 -10.27 19.06
C THR A 21 -8.36 -9.51 19.11
N ALA A 22 -8.30 -8.27 18.60
CA ALA A 22 -7.09 -7.45 18.67
C ALA A 22 -6.61 -7.19 20.10
N ARG A 23 -7.52 -6.97 21.06
CA ARG A 23 -7.18 -6.82 22.49
C ARG A 23 -6.63 -8.13 23.07
N SER A 24 -7.18 -9.27 22.67
CA SER A 24 -6.69 -10.59 23.07
C SER A 24 -5.29 -10.87 22.52
N ASP A 25 -5.03 -10.51 21.26
CA ASP A 25 -3.73 -10.73 20.59
C ASP A 25 -2.60 -9.92 21.23
N ILE A 26 -2.89 -8.74 21.77
CA ILE A 26 -1.93 -7.93 22.55
C ILE A 26 -1.91 -8.32 24.04
N GLU A 27 -2.54 -9.43 24.42
CA GLU A 27 -2.65 -9.92 25.81
C GLU A 27 -3.25 -8.89 26.79
N GLY A 28 -4.09 -7.98 26.29
CA GLY A 28 -4.65 -6.86 27.05
C GLY A 28 -3.63 -5.80 27.48
N GLN A 29 -2.38 -5.86 26.99
CA GLN A 29 -1.35 -4.88 27.31
C GLN A 29 -1.55 -3.59 26.49
N PRO A 30 -1.41 -2.39 27.08
CA PRO A 30 -1.44 -1.15 26.32
C PRO A 30 -0.33 -1.13 25.26
N LEU A 31 -0.70 -0.90 24.00
CA LEU A 31 0.22 -0.76 22.88
C LEU A 31 0.17 0.67 22.35
N THR A 32 1.32 1.32 22.22
CA THR A 32 1.42 2.63 21.55
C THR A 32 2.06 2.44 20.17
N VAL A 33 1.42 2.98 19.13
CA VAL A 33 1.89 2.90 17.73
C VAL A 33 2.03 4.30 17.16
N ARG A 34 3.22 4.66 16.67
CA ARG A 34 3.50 5.92 15.98
C ARG A 34 3.24 5.74 14.49
N ILE A 35 2.27 6.47 13.96
CA ILE A 35 1.88 6.43 12.56
C ILE A 35 2.20 7.77 11.92
N GLY A 36 2.70 7.76 10.67
CA GLY A 36 2.94 8.99 9.94
C GLY A 36 2.74 8.86 8.44
N TYR A 37 2.63 10.01 7.77
CA TYR A 37 2.66 10.16 6.31
C TYR A 37 3.36 11.47 5.94
N GLN A 38 3.68 11.69 4.67
CA GLN A 38 4.26 12.97 4.25
C GLN A 38 3.18 14.06 4.17
N ALA A 39 3.26 15.06 5.05
CA ALA A 39 2.34 16.21 5.06
C ALA A 39 2.62 17.20 3.92
N PRO A 40 1.64 18.06 3.56
CA PRO A 40 0.24 18.04 3.99
C PRO A 40 -0.61 17.12 3.10
N ASN A 41 -1.50 16.33 3.72
CA ASN A 41 -2.47 15.52 2.98
C ASN A 41 -3.73 15.27 3.84
N PRO A 42 -4.82 16.04 3.65
CA PRO A 42 -6.00 15.93 4.51
C PRO A 42 -6.71 14.57 4.40
N ARG A 43 -6.56 13.85 3.28
CA ARG A 43 -7.09 12.49 3.13
C ARG A 43 -6.35 11.51 4.04
N LEU A 44 -5.03 11.61 4.13
CA LEU A 44 -4.24 10.74 5.01
C LEU A 44 -4.40 11.13 6.48
N ALA A 45 -4.58 12.42 6.79
CA ALA A 45 -4.98 12.85 8.14
C ALA A 45 -6.30 12.20 8.58
N ALA A 46 -7.32 12.23 7.73
CA ALA A 46 -8.60 11.56 7.99
C ALA A 46 -8.47 10.03 8.09
N THR A 47 -7.54 9.43 7.32
CA THR A 47 -7.23 8.00 7.38
C THR A 47 -6.64 7.63 8.75
N ILE A 48 -5.63 8.38 9.24
CA ILE A 48 -5.06 8.17 10.58
C ILE A 48 -6.13 8.35 11.65
N ALA A 49 -6.98 9.38 11.56
CA ALA A 49 -8.06 9.59 12.52
C ALA A 49 -9.02 8.38 12.58
N ALA A 50 -9.38 7.80 11.43
CA ALA A 50 -10.20 6.60 11.36
C ALA A 50 -9.49 5.37 11.97
N ILE A 51 -8.20 5.19 11.70
CA ILE A 51 -7.38 4.13 12.31
C ILE A 51 -7.34 4.29 13.83
N THR A 52 -7.10 5.50 14.34
CA THR A 52 -7.13 5.79 15.77
C THR A 52 -8.47 5.38 16.38
N GLN A 53 -9.60 5.78 15.78
CA GLN A 53 -10.92 5.39 16.28
C GLN A 53 -11.15 3.88 16.28
N ALA A 54 -10.67 3.17 15.26
CA ALA A 54 -10.80 1.70 15.17
C ALA A 54 -9.92 0.96 16.21
N CYS A 55 -8.74 1.52 16.52
CA CYS A 55 -7.77 0.93 17.43
C CYS A 55 -8.09 1.19 18.93
N LEU A 56 -8.78 2.29 19.25
CA LEU A 56 -9.07 2.69 20.62
C LEU A 56 -9.77 1.60 21.46
N PRO A 57 -10.82 0.91 20.98
CA PRO A 57 -11.48 -0.13 21.78
C PRO A 57 -10.58 -1.34 22.06
N ALA A 58 -9.56 -1.59 21.23
CA ALA A 58 -8.60 -2.66 21.44
C ALA A 58 -7.53 -2.31 22.50
N GLY A 59 -7.49 -1.07 23.02
CA GLY A 59 -6.43 -0.62 23.92
C GLY A 59 -5.15 -0.18 23.21
N ILE A 60 -5.21 0.03 21.89
CA ILE A 60 -4.09 0.48 21.07
C ILE A 60 -4.16 2.00 20.92
N THR A 61 -3.13 2.69 21.42
CA THR A 61 -2.98 4.14 21.33
C THR A 61 -2.21 4.51 20.07
N VAL A 62 -2.87 5.20 19.14
CA VAL A 62 -2.24 5.71 17.92
C VAL A 62 -1.72 7.12 18.15
N VAL A 63 -0.43 7.33 17.90
CA VAL A 63 0.24 8.64 17.93
C VAL A 63 0.53 9.09 16.51
N ASP A 64 -0.08 10.19 16.08
CA ASP A 64 0.25 10.81 14.79
C ASP A 64 1.59 11.55 14.90
N ALA A 65 2.62 10.99 14.27
CA ALA A 65 3.99 11.50 14.23
C ALA A 65 4.32 12.14 12.85
N THR A 66 3.30 12.58 12.13
CA THR A 66 3.41 13.18 10.80
C THR A 66 4.18 14.50 10.77
N THR A 67 5.05 14.64 9.78
CA THR A 67 5.77 15.87 9.43
C THR A 67 5.79 16.07 7.91
N GLU A 68 6.24 17.25 7.45
CA GLU A 68 6.47 17.50 6.01
C GLU A 68 7.55 16.60 5.39
N THR A 69 8.41 15.99 6.22
CA THR A 69 9.54 15.14 5.80
C THR A 69 9.35 13.66 6.17
N THR A 70 8.21 13.30 6.76
CA THR A 70 7.93 11.91 7.15
C THR A 70 7.83 11.02 5.90
N GLY A 71 8.63 9.96 5.86
CA GLY A 71 8.70 9.06 4.72
C GLY A 71 9.45 7.76 5.01
N PRO A 72 9.90 7.05 3.97
CA PRO A 72 10.57 5.74 4.11
C PRO A 72 11.77 5.73 5.05
N GLN A 73 12.57 6.81 5.06
CA GLN A 73 13.72 6.91 5.96
C GLN A 73 13.28 7.08 7.41
N THR A 74 12.23 7.87 7.68
CA THR A 74 11.66 8.00 9.03
C THR A 74 11.22 6.65 9.61
N LEU A 75 10.67 5.77 8.78
CA LEU A 75 10.32 4.39 9.18
C LEU A 75 11.58 3.56 9.47
N ARG A 76 12.58 3.60 8.58
CA ARG A 76 13.85 2.86 8.74
C ARG A 76 14.66 3.30 9.96
N ASP A 77 14.63 4.60 10.26
CA ASP A 77 15.31 5.20 11.41
C ASP A 77 14.54 4.97 12.73
N GLY A 78 13.36 4.33 12.68
CA GLY A 78 12.54 4.04 13.86
C GLY A 78 11.84 5.27 14.44
N GLY A 79 11.73 6.36 13.68
CA GLY A 79 10.99 7.56 14.07
C GLY A 79 9.47 7.35 14.10
N ILE A 80 8.98 6.44 13.26
CA ILE A 80 7.60 5.94 13.22
C ILE A 80 7.60 4.42 13.15
N ASP A 81 6.49 3.81 13.56
CA ASP A 81 6.27 2.37 13.50
C ASP A 81 5.48 1.97 12.24
N VAL A 82 4.63 2.87 11.74
CA VAL A 82 3.82 2.67 10.54
C VAL A 82 3.90 3.89 9.63
N LEU A 83 4.25 3.65 8.35
CA LEU A 83 4.16 4.65 7.29
C LEU A 83 2.89 4.42 6.45
N VAL A 84 2.00 5.42 6.40
CA VAL A 84 0.85 5.41 5.48
C VAL A 84 1.28 6.00 4.13
N ALA A 85 1.55 5.12 3.17
CA ALA A 85 1.99 5.48 1.83
C ALA A 85 1.53 4.45 0.78
N SER A 86 1.76 4.72 -0.50
CA SER A 86 1.57 3.74 -1.57
C SER A 86 2.79 2.80 -1.70
N THR A 87 2.75 1.86 -2.65
CA THR A 87 3.84 0.94 -2.99
C THR A 87 5.21 1.62 -2.97
N GLY A 88 6.17 1.04 -2.22
CA GLY A 88 7.52 1.58 -2.08
C GLY A 88 7.63 2.88 -1.27
N GLY A 89 6.57 3.28 -0.54
CA GLY A 89 6.57 4.49 0.28
C GLY A 89 6.28 5.77 -0.48
N ALA A 90 5.71 5.68 -1.68
CA ALA A 90 5.37 6.85 -2.47
C ALA A 90 4.20 7.65 -1.86
N VAL A 91 4.30 8.97 -1.86
CA VAL A 91 3.27 9.92 -1.37
C VAL A 91 2.03 9.97 -2.28
N GLY A 92 2.22 9.61 -3.56
CA GLY A 92 1.15 9.39 -4.53
C GLY A 92 1.21 7.96 -5.06
N SER A 93 0.73 7.71 -6.28
CA SER A 93 0.83 6.38 -6.90
C SER A 93 2.29 5.91 -6.95
N GLY A 94 2.58 4.80 -6.28
CA GLY A 94 3.88 4.12 -6.34
C GLY A 94 3.95 3.04 -7.41
N SER A 95 2.80 2.66 -7.99
CA SER A 95 2.71 1.56 -8.94
C SER A 95 3.45 1.88 -10.24
N THR A 96 4.17 0.90 -10.76
CA THR A 96 4.80 0.94 -12.08
C THR A 96 3.81 0.73 -13.23
N GLY A 97 2.59 0.29 -12.93
CA GLY A 97 1.62 -0.24 -13.91
C GLY A 97 1.77 -1.73 -14.18
N SER A 98 2.71 -2.41 -13.53
CA SER A 98 2.90 -3.85 -13.61
C SER A 98 2.86 -4.47 -12.21
N SER A 99 1.88 -5.32 -11.94
CA SER A 99 1.76 -6.02 -10.66
C SER A 99 3.01 -6.86 -10.35
N ALA A 100 3.64 -7.47 -11.36
CA ALA A 100 4.86 -8.26 -11.18
C ALA A 100 6.04 -7.40 -10.72
N MET A 101 6.17 -6.18 -11.25
CA MET A 101 7.21 -5.23 -10.82
C MET A 101 6.90 -4.63 -9.45
N ASP A 102 5.63 -4.36 -9.17
CA ASP A 102 5.20 -3.79 -7.89
C ASP A 102 5.33 -4.81 -6.74
N ALA A 103 5.19 -6.11 -7.03
CA ALA A 103 5.36 -7.20 -6.07
C ALA A 103 6.77 -7.26 -5.46
N TYR A 104 7.79 -6.73 -6.15
CA TYR A 104 9.13 -6.60 -5.59
C TYR A 104 9.21 -5.73 -4.33
N ALA A 105 8.18 -4.94 -4.02
CA ALA A 105 8.07 -4.28 -2.72
C ALA A 105 7.94 -5.28 -1.55
N LEU A 106 7.71 -6.56 -1.81
CA LEU A 106 7.70 -7.64 -0.82
C LEU A 106 8.86 -8.63 -1.00
N HIS A 107 9.76 -8.39 -1.97
CA HIS A 107 10.91 -9.25 -2.20
C HIS A 107 12.05 -8.90 -1.23
N THR A 108 12.72 -9.92 -0.70
CA THR A 108 13.88 -9.78 0.20
C THR A 108 14.97 -8.94 -0.47
N GLY A 109 15.53 -7.97 0.27
CA GLY A 109 16.63 -7.13 -0.20
C GLY A 109 16.26 -6.08 -1.25
N ASN A 110 14.98 -5.96 -1.64
CA ASN A 110 14.56 -4.90 -2.55
C ASN A 110 14.50 -3.54 -1.83
N GLY A 111 14.96 -2.48 -2.49
CA GLY A 111 14.95 -1.13 -1.91
C GLY A 111 13.57 -0.56 -1.58
N ASN A 112 12.51 -1.06 -2.22
CA ASN A 112 11.12 -0.69 -1.95
C ASN A 112 10.45 -1.54 -0.86
N ASN A 113 11.12 -2.58 -0.37
CA ASN A 113 10.65 -3.39 0.74
C ASN A 113 10.91 -2.65 2.06
N LEU A 114 9.94 -1.82 2.43
CA LEU A 114 10.05 -0.94 3.61
C LEU A 114 9.74 -1.66 4.92
N SER A 115 8.93 -2.72 4.89
CA SER A 115 8.65 -3.55 6.07
C SER A 115 9.80 -4.49 6.41
N GLY A 116 10.78 -4.66 5.51
CA GLY A 116 11.88 -5.61 5.71
C GLY A 116 11.44 -7.07 5.62
N TYR A 117 10.31 -7.33 4.97
CA TYR A 117 9.74 -8.67 4.83
C TYR A 117 10.71 -9.62 4.12
N SER A 118 10.78 -10.87 4.57
CA SER A 118 11.68 -11.88 4.01
C SER A 118 11.04 -13.26 4.08
N ASN A 119 10.72 -13.83 2.93
CA ASN A 119 10.16 -15.17 2.81
C ASN A 119 10.63 -15.80 1.48
N PRO A 120 11.46 -16.86 1.51
CA PRO A 120 12.01 -17.47 0.30
C PRO A 120 10.96 -18.01 -0.67
N GLN A 121 9.79 -18.43 -0.18
CA GLN A 121 8.70 -18.90 -1.04
C GLN A 121 8.07 -17.73 -1.80
N ILE A 122 7.86 -16.59 -1.13
CA ILE A 122 7.37 -15.37 -1.76
C ILE A 122 8.39 -14.81 -2.75
N ASP A 123 9.67 -14.79 -2.41
CA ASP A 123 10.74 -14.37 -3.33
C ASP A 123 10.72 -15.20 -4.62
N GLY A 124 10.60 -16.53 -4.49
CA GLY A 124 10.48 -17.45 -5.62
C GLY A 124 9.24 -17.20 -6.47
N ILE A 125 8.09 -16.94 -5.85
CA ILE A 125 6.84 -16.62 -6.56
C ILE A 125 6.95 -15.29 -7.30
N ILE A 126 7.52 -14.24 -6.67
CA ILE A 126 7.73 -12.93 -7.29
C ILE A 126 8.65 -13.07 -8.51
N ALA A 127 9.76 -13.81 -8.37
CA ALA A 127 10.68 -14.07 -9.47
C ALA A 127 10.00 -14.81 -10.63
N ALA A 128 9.14 -15.80 -10.33
CA ALA A 128 8.36 -16.51 -11.35
C ALA A 128 7.33 -15.61 -12.04
N LEU A 129 6.61 -14.78 -11.28
CA LEU A 129 5.64 -13.80 -11.82
C LEU A 129 6.31 -12.83 -12.78
N ALA A 130 7.56 -12.41 -12.52
CA ALA A 130 8.30 -11.48 -13.36
C ALA A 130 8.59 -12.00 -14.78
N VAL A 131 8.58 -13.32 -14.99
CA VAL A 131 8.89 -13.96 -16.28
C VAL A 131 7.70 -14.73 -16.88
N THR A 132 6.57 -14.78 -16.17
CA THR A 132 5.39 -15.53 -16.60
C THR A 132 4.44 -14.65 -17.40
N THR A 133 3.93 -15.16 -18.51
CA THR A 133 2.94 -14.46 -19.36
C THR A 133 1.62 -15.21 -19.51
N ASP A 134 1.56 -16.50 -19.17
CA ASP A 134 0.31 -17.28 -19.17
C ASP A 134 -0.60 -16.79 -18.02
N PRO A 135 -1.81 -16.28 -18.32
CA PRO A 135 -2.74 -15.83 -17.29
C PRO A 135 -3.13 -16.91 -16.28
N LYS A 136 -3.17 -18.19 -16.70
CA LYS A 136 -3.50 -19.29 -15.78
C LYS A 136 -2.39 -19.52 -14.76
N GLU A 137 -1.15 -19.44 -15.20
CA GLU A 137 0.01 -19.61 -14.32
C GLU A 137 0.17 -18.41 -13.39
N ILE A 138 -0.07 -17.18 -13.88
CA ILE A 138 -0.13 -15.98 -13.02
C ILE A 138 -1.19 -16.17 -11.93
N ALA A 139 -2.39 -16.64 -12.28
CA ALA A 139 -3.45 -16.85 -11.30
C ALA A 139 -3.07 -17.92 -10.25
N ARG A 140 -2.40 -19.00 -10.67
CA ARG A 140 -1.89 -20.04 -9.77
C ARG A 140 -0.85 -19.47 -8.80
N LEU A 141 0.14 -18.74 -9.31
CA LEU A 141 1.19 -18.11 -8.50
C LEU A 141 0.63 -17.10 -7.49
N LEU A 142 -0.34 -16.28 -7.89
CA LEU A 142 -1.02 -15.36 -6.97
C LEU A 142 -1.82 -16.12 -5.90
N GLY A 143 -2.49 -17.21 -6.28
CA GLY A 143 -3.20 -18.08 -5.34
C GLY A 143 -2.29 -18.77 -4.32
N ASP A 144 -1.06 -19.13 -4.71
CA ASP A 144 -0.05 -19.70 -3.81
C ASP A 144 0.52 -18.64 -2.85
N ALA A 145 0.71 -17.40 -3.32
CA ALA A 145 1.26 -16.31 -2.50
C ALA A 145 0.25 -15.74 -1.49
N ALA A 146 -1.03 -15.61 -1.88
CA ALA A 146 -2.06 -14.97 -1.07
C ALA A 146 -2.16 -15.50 0.38
N PRO A 147 -2.26 -16.83 0.65
CA PRO A 147 -2.41 -17.31 2.02
C PRO A 147 -1.18 -17.03 2.88
N ILE A 148 0.02 -17.05 2.30
CA ILE A 148 1.27 -16.73 3.00
C ILE A 148 1.26 -15.24 3.39
N LEU A 149 0.95 -14.36 2.44
CA LEU A 149 0.92 -12.91 2.68
C LEU A 149 -0.19 -12.48 3.65
N TRP A 150 -1.34 -13.15 3.65
CA TRP A 150 -2.41 -12.89 4.63
C TRP A 150 -2.12 -13.48 6.02
N THR A 151 -1.23 -14.46 6.12
CA THR A 151 -0.74 -14.96 7.41
C THR A 151 0.32 -14.01 8.00
N ASP A 152 1.23 -13.54 7.16
CA ASP A 152 2.38 -12.74 7.59
C ASP A 152 2.06 -11.23 7.70
N VAL A 153 1.06 -10.75 6.95
CA VAL A 153 0.61 -9.35 6.84
C VAL A 153 1.77 -8.33 6.84
N PRO A 154 2.72 -8.41 5.90
CA PRO A 154 3.90 -7.53 5.88
C PRO A 154 3.57 -6.07 5.58
N THR A 155 2.39 -5.82 5.01
CA THR A 155 1.81 -4.49 4.81
C THR A 155 0.30 -4.62 5.00
N LEU A 156 -0.35 -3.59 5.54
CA LEU A 156 -1.81 -3.55 5.69
C LEU A 156 -2.44 -2.74 4.55
N PRO A 157 -3.12 -3.37 3.59
CA PRO A 157 -3.74 -2.64 2.50
C PRO A 157 -5.01 -1.91 2.97
N LEU A 158 -5.15 -0.63 2.60
CA LEU A 158 -6.29 0.19 3.02
C LEU A 158 -7.33 0.36 1.90
N TYR A 159 -6.93 0.94 0.78
CA TYR A 159 -7.81 1.21 -0.36
C TYR A 159 -6.98 1.48 -1.62
N ARG A 160 -7.62 1.46 -2.79
CA ARG A 160 -7.01 2.00 -4.02
C ARG A 160 -7.25 3.50 -4.08
N GLN A 161 -6.18 4.27 -4.17
CA GLN A 161 -6.29 5.72 -4.31
C GLN A 161 -6.92 6.06 -5.68
N GLU A 162 -8.00 6.83 -5.65
CA GLU A 162 -8.52 7.47 -6.85
C GLU A 162 -7.67 8.69 -7.22
N ARG A 163 -7.37 8.85 -8.51
CA ARG A 163 -6.60 9.98 -9.02
C ARG A 163 -7.47 10.80 -9.96
N THR A 164 -7.84 11.99 -9.51
CA THR A 164 -8.60 12.95 -10.32
C THR A 164 -7.65 13.80 -11.15
N LEU A 165 -7.86 13.83 -12.47
CA LEU A 165 -7.18 14.73 -13.38
C LEU A 165 -8.12 15.89 -13.71
N LEU A 166 -7.73 17.10 -13.31
CA LEU A 166 -8.39 18.34 -13.74
C LEU A 166 -7.55 18.99 -14.83
N ARG A 167 -8.20 19.36 -15.95
CA ARG A 167 -7.56 20.08 -17.05
C ARG A 167 -8.47 21.20 -17.54
N SER A 168 -7.87 22.23 -18.16
CA SER A 168 -8.63 23.25 -18.87
C SER A 168 -9.48 22.62 -19.97
N LYS A 169 -10.69 23.14 -20.22
CA LYS A 169 -11.51 22.74 -21.37
C LYS A 169 -10.82 22.99 -22.71
N LYS A 170 -9.84 23.89 -22.73
CA LYS A 170 -9.00 24.22 -23.89
C LYS A 170 -7.80 23.29 -24.06
N MET A 171 -7.54 22.41 -23.09
CA MET A 171 -6.41 21.49 -23.13
C MET A 171 -6.88 20.11 -23.60
N PHE A 172 -6.35 19.68 -24.74
CA PHE A 172 -6.72 18.44 -25.43
C PHE A 172 -5.59 17.41 -25.36
N ALA A 173 -5.95 16.15 -25.64
CA ALA A 173 -5.07 14.98 -25.63
C ALA A 173 -4.35 14.70 -24.30
N VAL A 174 -4.80 15.28 -23.18
CA VAL A 174 -4.32 14.90 -21.84
C VAL A 174 -4.95 13.58 -21.44
N GLU A 175 -4.16 12.52 -21.33
CA GLU A 175 -4.66 11.20 -20.94
C GLU A 175 -4.32 10.91 -19.47
N PRO A 176 -5.27 10.42 -18.66
CA PRO A 176 -4.98 10.03 -17.29
C PRO A 176 -4.08 8.79 -17.28
N ASN A 177 -3.18 8.72 -16.30
CA ASN A 177 -2.39 7.52 -16.02
C ASN A 177 -2.34 7.29 -14.51
N PRO A 178 -2.87 6.16 -14.01
CA PRO A 178 -2.98 5.89 -12.57
C PRO A 178 -1.67 5.42 -11.94
N THR A 179 -0.61 5.20 -12.73
CA THR A 179 0.72 4.78 -12.25
C THR A 179 1.52 5.96 -11.68
N LYS A 180 2.73 5.68 -11.20
CA LYS A 180 3.71 6.67 -10.75
C LYS A 180 4.06 7.72 -11.81
N TRP A 181 3.88 7.40 -13.10
CA TRP A 181 4.17 8.31 -14.20
C TRP A 181 3.16 9.47 -14.30
N GLY A 182 1.94 9.28 -13.81
CA GLY A 182 0.89 10.30 -13.81
C GLY A 182 0.53 10.82 -15.21
N SER A 183 -0.34 11.83 -15.28
CA SER A 183 -0.86 12.33 -16.56
C SER A 183 0.21 12.90 -17.50
N GLY A 184 1.39 13.27 -16.99
CA GLY A 184 2.49 13.81 -17.81
C GLY A 184 3.12 12.79 -18.76
N TRP A 185 2.78 11.50 -18.66
CA TRP A 185 3.33 10.44 -19.51
C TRP A 185 3.13 10.66 -21.02
N ASN A 186 2.10 11.41 -21.42
CA ASN A 186 1.79 11.73 -22.81
C ASN A 186 1.85 13.24 -23.11
N MET A 187 2.63 14.00 -22.35
CA MET A 187 2.69 15.47 -22.46
C MET A 187 3.15 15.97 -23.83
N ASP A 188 3.88 15.15 -24.58
CA ASP A 188 4.27 15.38 -25.98
C ASP A 188 3.07 15.56 -26.92
N ARG A 189 1.90 15.04 -26.52
CA ARG A 189 0.66 15.11 -27.31
C ARG A 189 -0.26 16.25 -26.90
N TRP A 190 0.02 16.93 -25.77
CA TRP A 190 -0.89 17.93 -25.24
C TRP A 190 -0.98 19.14 -26.17
N ARG A 191 -2.20 19.61 -26.40
CA ARG A 191 -2.50 20.75 -27.27
C ARG A 191 -3.38 21.74 -26.51
N LEU A 192 -2.97 23.00 -26.49
CA LEU A 192 -3.82 24.09 -26.05
C LEU A 192 -4.52 24.68 -27.29
N GLU A 193 -5.84 24.56 -27.34
CA GLU A 193 -6.64 25.26 -28.35
C GLU A 193 -6.97 26.69 -27.86
N PRO A 194 -7.13 27.66 -28.77
CA PRO A 194 -7.41 29.06 -28.43
C PRO A 194 -8.64 29.30 -27.56
#